data_AF-A0A350BIR0-F1
#
_entry.id   AF-A0A350BIR0-F1
#
_cell.length_a   1.000
_cell.length_b   1.000
_cell.length_c   1.000
_cell.angle_alpha   90.00
_cell.angle_beta   90.00
_cell.angle_gamma   90.00
#
_symmetry.space_group_name_H-M   'P 1'
#
loop_
_entity.id
_entity.type
_entity.pdbx_description
1 polymer ?
#
loop_
_entity_poly.entity_id
_entity_poly.type
_entity_poly.pdbx_seq_one_letter_code
_entity_poly.pdbx_strand_id
1 'polypeptide(L)'
;MNRLIPATFFSLLFVGLAVLGETGRNKNGPSFAKDVFPLIKSNCLPCHLAENENPSQLALDNYETMMKGGRHGDTVIPGKPKESNLYLKLLPNPPFGKQMARNRKKLTDEELKVIYDWIEVGAKKE
;
A
#
# COMPACT_ATOMS: atom_id res chain seq x y z
N MET A 1 -63.88 -26.46 -39.44
CA MET A 1 -62.60 -26.17 -40.11
C MET A 1 -61.64 -25.61 -39.07
N ASN A 2 -60.63 -26.40 -38.69
CA ASN A 2 -59.49 -26.00 -37.85
C ASN A 2 -58.80 -24.74 -38.41
N ARG A 3 -58.41 -23.79 -37.53
CA ARG A 3 -57.12 -23.07 -37.47
C ARG A 3 -56.97 -22.48 -36.06
N LEU A 4 -56.15 -23.10 -35.19
CA LEU A 4 -54.72 -22.85 -34.99
C LEU A 4 -54.42 -21.60 -34.15
N ILE A 5 -53.77 -21.87 -33.02
CA ILE A 5 -53.33 -21.02 -31.91
C ILE A 5 -52.17 -20.11 -32.35
N PRO A 6 -52.01 -18.88 -31.81
CA PRO A 6 -50.69 -18.35 -31.55
C PRO A 6 -50.47 -18.24 -30.04
N ALA A 7 -49.59 -19.11 -29.55
CA ALA A 7 -49.01 -19.02 -28.22
C ALA A 7 -48.10 -17.79 -28.21
N THR A 8 -48.61 -16.67 -27.69
CA THR A 8 -47.75 -15.53 -27.40
C THR A 8 -46.96 -15.87 -26.14
N PHE A 9 -45.70 -16.26 -26.37
CA PHE A 9 -44.66 -16.46 -25.37
C PHE A 9 -44.64 -15.30 -24.37
N PHE A 10 -45.08 -15.55 -23.14
CA PHE A 10 -44.88 -14.64 -22.03
C PHE A 10 -43.39 -14.68 -21.68
N SER A 11 -42.64 -13.74 -22.25
CA SER A 11 -41.21 -13.59 -22.00
C SER A 11 -41.02 -13.26 -20.52
N LEU A 12 -40.61 -14.26 -19.73
CA LEU A 12 -40.15 -14.07 -18.36
C LEU A 12 -38.84 -13.28 -18.43
N LEU A 13 -38.95 -11.96 -18.26
CA LEU A 13 -37.84 -11.08 -17.92
C LEU A 13 -37.20 -11.58 -16.62
N PHE A 14 -36.14 -12.37 -16.74
CA PHE A 14 -35.17 -12.56 -15.67
C PHE A 14 -34.52 -11.20 -15.41
N VAL A 15 -35.05 -10.45 -14.45
CA VAL A 15 -34.35 -9.30 -13.87
C VAL A 15 -33.16 -9.86 -13.11
N GLY A 16 -32.04 -9.98 -13.80
CA GLY A 16 -30.75 -10.32 -13.19
C GLY A 16 -30.37 -9.21 -12.23
N LEU A 17 -30.56 -9.46 -10.92
CA LEU A 17 -30.04 -8.60 -9.88
C LEU A 17 -28.51 -8.77 -9.87
N ALA A 18 -27.82 -7.93 -10.64
CA ALA A 18 -26.38 -7.79 -10.55
C ALA A 18 -26.05 -7.22 -9.17
N VAL A 19 -25.67 -8.10 -8.23
CA VAL A 19 -25.01 -7.68 -6.99
C VAL A 19 -23.61 -7.20 -7.39
N LEU A 20 -23.53 -5.93 -7.75
CA LEU A 20 -22.26 -5.20 -7.80
C LEU A 20 -21.76 -5.11 -6.36
N GLY A 21 -20.91 -6.06 -5.98
CA GLY A 21 -20.15 -6.00 -4.74
C GLY A 21 -19.22 -4.80 -4.80
N GLU A 22 -19.67 -3.67 -4.26
CA GLU A 22 -18.79 -2.54 -3.97
C GLU A 22 -17.81 -3.02 -2.91
N THR A 23 -16.58 -3.33 -3.33
CA THR A 23 -15.47 -3.52 -2.40
C THR A 23 -15.21 -2.17 -1.75
N GLY A 24 -15.82 -1.98 -0.56
CA GLY A 24 -15.72 -0.75 0.20
C GLY A 24 -14.25 -0.34 0.38
N ARG A 25 -13.87 0.76 -0.26
CA ARG A 25 -12.58 1.40 -0.04
C ARG A 25 -12.50 1.73 1.45
N ASN A 26 -11.56 1.12 2.17
CA ASN A 26 -11.33 1.42 3.57
C ASN A 26 -10.99 2.92 3.69
N LYS A 27 -11.93 3.69 4.25
CA LYS A 27 -11.80 5.13 4.46
C LYS A 27 -10.62 5.53 5.35
N ASN A 28 -10.05 4.57 6.09
CA ASN A 28 -8.93 4.79 7.00
C ASN A 28 -7.57 4.50 6.37
N GLY A 29 -7.53 4.04 5.11
CA GLY A 29 -6.29 3.59 4.46
C GLY A 29 -5.73 2.29 5.03
N PRO A 30 -4.51 1.90 4.62
CA PRO A 30 -3.83 0.71 5.11
C PRO A 30 -3.44 0.82 6.59
N SER A 31 -3.48 -0.30 7.32
CA SER A 31 -3.02 -0.43 8.70
C SER A 31 -1.50 -0.56 8.75
N PHE A 32 -0.85 0.15 9.68
CA PHE A 32 0.59 -0.03 9.89
C PHE A 32 0.93 -1.48 10.23
N ALA A 33 0.27 -2.07 11.23
CA ALA A 33 0.61 -3.41 11.70
C ALA A 33 0.32 -4.53 10.68
N LYS A 34 -0.79 -4.41 9.93
CA LYS A 34 -1.27 -5.49 9.05
C LYS A 34 -0.79 -5.36 7.61
N ASP A 35 -0.63 -4.14 7.11
CA ASP A 35 -0.38 -3.91 5.69
C ASP A 35 1.04 -3.36 5.46
N VAL A 36 1.51 -2.40 6.27
CA VAL A 36 2.80 -1.73 6.04
C VAL A 36 3.97 -2.50 6.67
N PHE A 37 3.87 -2.85 7.94
CA PHE A 37 4.97 -3.45 8.68
C PHE A 37 5.43 -4.81 8.11
N PRO A 38 4.56 -5.68 7.56
CA PRO A 38 5.01 -6.87 6.86
C PRO A 38 5.91 -6.57 5.64
N LEU A 39 5.65 -5.47 4.92
CA LEU A 39 6.50 -5.01 3.82
C LEU A 39 7.86 -4.52 4.33
N ILE A 40 7.87 -3.76 5.42
CA ILE A 40 9.10 -3.30 6.09
C ILE A 40 9.92 -4.49 6.61
N LYS A 41 9.26 -5.46 7.26
CA LYS A 41 9.87 -6.66 7.81
C LYS A 41 10.63 -7.46 6.76
N SER A 42 9.99 -7.72 5.62
CA SER A 42 10.58 -8.51 4.55
C SER A 42 11.67 -7.76 3.77
N ASN A 43 11.45 -6.48 3.49
CA ASN A 43 12.30 -5.74 2.55
C ASN A 43 13.38 -4.88 3.21
N CYS A 44 13.19 -4.41 4.44
CA CYS A 44 14.02 -3.36 5.03
C CYS A 44 14.83 -3.80 6.25
N LEU A 45 14.22 -4.57 7.16
CA LEU A 45 14.84 -4.95 8.44
C LEU A 45 16.19 -5.68 8.34
N PRO A 46 16.48 -6.47 7.29
CA PRO A 46 17.80 -7.08 7.13
C PRO A 46 18.97 -6.09 7.06
N CYS A 47 18.71 -4.79 6.82
CA CYS A 47 19.73 -3.73 6.87
C CYS A 47 19.38 -2.57 7.81
N HIS A 48 18.10 -2.32 8.08
CA HIS A 48 17.61 -1.20 8.89
C HIS A 48 16.93 -1.68 10.18
N LEU A 49 17.59 -2.59 10.89
CA LEU A 49 17.21 -2.99 12.25
C LEU A 49 17.94 -2.08 13.25
N ALA A 50 17.39 -1.90 14.45
CA ALA A 50 18.02 -1.07 15.48
C ALA A 50 19.42 -1.58 15.87
N GLU A 51 19.61 -2.89 15.86
CA GLU A 51 20.86 -3.57 16.18
C GLU A 51 21.88 -3.53 15.04
N ASN A 52 21.46 -3.16 13.82
CA ASN A 52 22.32 -3.13 12.65
C ASN A 52 22.90 -1.72 12.44
N GLU A 53 24.23 -1.60 12.57
CA GLU A 53 24.90 -0.39 12.11
C GLU A 53 24.69 -0.21 10.60
N ASN A 54 24.13 0.93 10.23
CA ASN A 54 23.93 1.31 8.84
C ASN A 54 24.31 2.78 8.62
N PRO A 55 24.81 3.15 7.42
CA PRO A 55 25.29 4.51 7.16
C PRO A 55 24.24 5.61 7.39
N SER A 56 22.96 5.27 7.29
CA SER A 56 21.84 6.16 7.53
C SER A 56 21.43 6.29 9.00
N GLN A 57 22.01 5.50 9.92
CA GLN A 57 21.58 5.42 11.33
C GLN A 57 20.06 5.30 11.47
N LEU A 58 19.45 4.49 10.61
CA LEU A 58 18.01 4.35 10.47
C LEU A 58 17.57 2.97 10.98
N ALA A 59 16.61 2.97 11.88
CA ALA A 59 15.95 1.78 12.40
C ALA A 59 14.46 1.83 11.99
N LEU A 60 13.95 0.71 11.47
CA LEU A 60 12.58 0.56 10.96
C LEU A 60 11.84 -0.60 11.62
N ASP A 61 12.41 -1.12 12.71
CA ASP A 61 11.97 -2.28 13.47
C ASP A 61 10.64 -2.08 14.20
N ASN A 62 10.24 -0.83 14.44
CA ASN A 62 8.95 -0.49 15.03
C ASN A 62 8.45 0.87 14.53
N TYR A 63 7.21 1.22 14.92
CA TYR A 63 6.57 2.47 14.52
C TYR A 63 7.36 3.68 15.01
N GLU A 64 7.76 3.68 16.28
CA GLU A 64 8.40 4.81 16.94
C GLU A 64 9.76 5.13 16.32
N THR A 65 10.58 4.12 16.01
CA THR A 65 11.89 4.31 15.35
C THR A 65 11.73 4.79 13.91
N MET A 66 10.76 4.24 13.17
CA MET A 66 10.46 4.70 11.81
C MET A 66 9.96 6.15 11.77
N MET A 67 9.13 6.56 12.73
CA MET A 67 8.67 7.95 12.82
C MET A 67 9.75 8.91 13.35
N LYS A 68 10.70 8.43 14.16
CA LYS A 68 11.87 9.22 14.61
C LYS A 68 12.82 9.56 13.46
N GLY A 69 12.91 8.70 12.45
CA GLY A 69 13.82 8.86 11.32
C GLY A 69 15.28 8.57 11.65
N GLY A 70 16.18 9.05 10.80
CA GLY A 70 17.62 8.77 10.90
C GLY A 70 18.48 9.97 10.50
N ARG A 71 19.74 9.72 10.15
CA ARG A 71 20.73 10.78 9.81
C ARG A 71 20.29 11.71 8.68
N HIS A 72 19.42 11.23 7.78
CA HIS A 72 18.95 11.98 6.62
C HIS A 72 17.60 12.68 6.84
N GLY A 73 17.18 12.86 8.10
CA GLY A 73 15.94 13.52 8.48
C GLY A 73 14.75 12.57 8.53
N ASP A 74 13.57 13.14 8.33
CA ASP A 74 12.29 12.44 8.49
C ASP A 74 12.18 11.27 7.52
N THR A 75 11.96 10.08 8.07
CA THR A 75 11.70 8.90 7.24
C THR A 75 10.27 8.91 6.72
N VAL A 76 9.33 9.33 7.57
CA VAL A 76 7.92 9.47 7.24
C VAL A 76 7.43 10.83 7.68
N ILE A 77 6.75 11.55 6.77
CA ILE A 77 6.06 12.79 7.04
C ILE A 77 4.55 12.53 6.85
N PRO A 78 3.77 12.46 7.94
CA PRO A 78 2.32 12.20 7.87
C PRO A 78 1.61 13.11 6.88
N GLY A 79 0.82 12.52 5.99
CA GLY A 79 0.05 13.24 4.96
C GLY A 79 0.86 13.66 3.73
N LYS A 80 2.18 13.41 3.71
CA LYS A 80 3.10 13.92 2.67
C LYS A 80 3.98 12.81 2.10
N PRO A 81 3.42 11.83 1.36
CA PRO A 81 4.20 10.73 0.78
C PRO A 81 5.32 11.21 -0.14
N LYS A 82 5.07 12.26 -0.94
CA LYS A 82 6.05 12.81 -1.88
C LYS A 82 7.17 13.64 -1.22
N GLU A 83 7.07 13.89 0.08
CA GLU A 83 8.14 14.54 0.88
C GLU A 83 8.79 13.52 1.84
N SER A 84 8.23 12.32 1.97
CA SER A 84 8.71 11.29 2.90
C SER A 84 9.86 10.48 2.30
N ASN A 85 11.00 10.44 2.98
CA ASN A 85 12.17 9.70 2.52
C ASN A 85 11.87 8.21 2.29
N LEU A 86 11.00 7.59 3.10
CA LEU A 86 10.58 6.20 2.94
C LEU A 86 10.04 5.95 1.53
N TYR A 87 9.06 6.73 1.08
CA TYR A 87 8.46 6.55 -0.23
C TYR A 87 9.43 6.96 -1.35
N LEU A 88 10.08 8.12 -1.22
CA LEU A 88 11.00 8.63 -2.24
C LEU A 88 12.15 7.68 -2.53
N LYS A 89 12.72 7.02 -1.51
CA LYS A 89 13.80 6.05 -1.69
C LYS A 89 13.38 4.77 -2.39
N LEU A 90 12.09 4.43 -2.40
CA LEU A 90 11.59 3.21 -3.01
C LEU A 90 11.32 3.38 -4.52
N LEU A 91 11.14 4.62 -4.99
CA LEU A 91 10.90 4.93 -6.40
C LEU A 91 12.11 4.63 -7.30
N PRO A 92 11.88 4.27 -8.58
CA PRO A 92 12.93 4.29 -9.59
C PRO A 92 13.54 5.70 -9.67
N ASN A 93 14.88 5.77 -9.74
CA ASN A 93 15.62 7.04 -9.82
C ASN A 93 15.21 8.06 -8.72
N PRO A 94 15.43 7.73 -7.43
CA PRO A 94 15.05 8.62 -6.34
C PRO A 94 15.77 9.97 -6.46
N PRO A 95 15.17 11.06 -5.96
CA PRO A 95 15.76 12.40 -6.07
C PRO A 95 17.08 12.59 -5.31
N PHE A 96 17.48 11.60 -4.51
CA PHE A 96 18.74 11.57 -3.77
C PHE A 96 19.20 10.14 -3.53
N GLY A 97 20.51 9.93 -3.54
CA GLY A 97 21.16 8.63 -3.30
C GLY A 97 20.69 7.52 -4.26
N LYS A 98 20.78 6.26 -3.83
CA LYS A 98 20.35 5.09 -4.62
C LYS A 98 18.97 4.59 -4.18
N GLN A 99 18.26 3.94 -5.10
CA GLN A 99 16.97 3.30 -4.82
C GLN A 99 17.11 2.14 -3.83
N MET A 100 16.20 2.08 -2.86
CA MET A 100 16.01 0.98 -1.93
C MET A 100 14.94 -0.01 -2.43
N ALA A 101 14.99 -1.29 -2.06
CA ALA A 101 16.05 -1.98 -1.34
C ALA A 101 17.28 -2.24 -2.22
N ARG A 102 18.50 -1.97 -1.73
CA ARG A 102 19.73 -2.17 -2.52
C ARG A 102 20.00 -3.67 -2.73
N ASN A 103 20.28 -4.07 -3.97
CA ASN A 103 20.63 -5.45 -4.34
C ASN A 103 19.60 -6.51 -3.90
N ARG A 104 18.34 -6.10 -3.68
CA ARG A 104 17.23 -6.97 -3.28
C ARG A 104 16.02 -6.68 -4.16
N LYS A 105 15.02 -7.57 -4.09
CA LYS A 105 13.75 -7.40 -4.80
C LYS A 105 13.16 -6.03 -4.45
N LYS A 106 12.76 -5.28 -5.49
CA LYS A 106 12.04 -4.02 -5.33
C LYS A 106 10.58 -4.32 -4.99
N LEU A 107 9.96 -3.40 -4.27
CA LEU A 107 8.52 -3.48 -4.04
C LEU A 107 7.80 -3.38 -5.38
N THR A 108 6.69 -4.10 -5.51
CA THR A 108 5.78 -3.95 -6.65
C THR A 108 5.03 -2.62 -6.55
N ASP A 109 4.37 -2.21 -7.64
CA ASP A 109 3.59 -0.97 -7.64
C ASP A 109 2.44 -1.03 -6.62
N GLU A 110 1.87 -2.20 -6.37
CA GLU A 110 0.83 -2.43 -5.36
C GLU A 110 1.39 -2.29 -3.94
N GLU A 111 2.56 -2.85 -3.67
CA GLU A 111 3.24 -2.72 -2.37
C GLU A 111 3.68 -1.26 -2.11
N LEU A 112 4.17 -0.58 -3.14
CA LEU A 112 4.47 0.85 -3.09
C LEU A 112 3.21 1.68 -2.80
N LYS A 113 2.08 1.31 -3.40
CA LYS A 113 0.80 1.97 -3.18
C LYS A 113 0.34 1.83 -1.72
N VAL A 114 0.53 0.66 -1.09
CA VAL A 114 0.24 0.48 0.33
C VAL A 114 1.02 1.46 1.20
N ILE A 115 2.32 1.63 0.94
CA ILE A 115 3.15 2.60 1.67
C ILE A 115 2.68 4.02 1.39
N TYR A 116 2.42 4.36 0.13
CA TYR A 116 1.95 5.69 -0.27
C TYR A 116 0.65 6.05 0.44
N ASP A 117 -0.37 5.20 0.33
CA ASP A 117 -1.70 5.43 0.88
C ASP A 117 -1.65 5.54 2.41
N TRP A 118 -0.86 4.71 3.08
CA TRP A 118 -0.68 4.80 4.53
C TRP A 118 -0.07 6.13 4.96
N ILE A 119 0.95 6.63 4.25
CA ILE A 119 1.50 7.95 4.54
C ILE A 119 0.47 9.04 4.25
N GLU A 120 -0.25 8.95 3.12
CA GLU A 120 -1.25 9.92 2.67
C GLU A 120 -2.38 10.11 3.69
N VAL A 121 -2.84 9.04 4.34
CA VAL A 121 -3.89 9.10 5.39
C VAL A 121 -3.36 9.50 6.78
N GLY A 122 -2.09 9.88 6.87
CA GLY A 122 -1.48 10.40 8.09
C GLY A 122 -0.58 9.43 8.86
N ALA A 123 -0.14 8.35 8.22
CA ALA A 123 0.87 7.42 8.77
C ALA A 123 0.56 6.95 10.20
N LYS A 124 -0.71 6.62 10.48
CA LYS A 124 -1.14 6.24 11.83
C LYS A 124 -0.61 4.86 12.21
N LYS A 125 -0.32 4.68 13.50
CA LYS A 125 0.05 3.37 14.05
C LYS A 125 -1.12 2.38 14.02
N GLU A 126 -2.33 2.87 14.31
CA GLU A 126 -3.59 2.13 14.32
C GLU A 126 -4.70 2.89 13.58
#